data_AF-A0A9P5J335-F1
#
_entry.id   AF-A0A9P5J335-F1
#
_cell.length_a   1.000
_cell.length_b   1.000
_cell.length_c   1.000
_cell.angle_alpha   90.00
_cell.angle_beta   90.00
_cell.angle_gamma   90.00
#
_symmetry.space_group_name_H-M   'P 1'
#
loop_
_entity.id
_entity.type
_entity.pdbx_description
1 polymer ?
#
loop_
_entity_poly.entity_id
_entity_poly.type
_entity_poly.pdbx_seq_one_letter_code
_entity_poly.pdbx_strand_id
1 'polypeptide(L)' 'VSAYECIDTMFNLESCGGCVVQYTLGLTPYEIDELAVGIDCTANPGVSDVECRMGRCIVHKCKKGY' A
#
# COMPACT_ATOMS: atom_id res chain seq x y z
N VAL A 1 11.36 -1.79 23.62
CA VAL A 1 10.35 -1.30 22.63
C VAL A 1 10.28 -2.35 21.54
N SER A 2 9.12 -2.95 21.29
CA SER A 2 8.96 -3.91 20.19
C SER A 2 8.78 -3.11 18.90
N ALA A 3 9.70 -3.27 17.95
CA ALA A 3 9.78 -2.45 16.73
C ALA A 3 8.81 -2.87 15.61
N TYR A 4 7.78 -3.65 15.95
CA TYR A 4 6.85 -4.24 14.98
C TYR A 4 5.44 -4.20 15.52
N GLU A 5 4.51 -3.78 14.68
CA GLU A 5 3.07 -3.85 14.91
C GLU A 5 2.40 -4.65 13.78
N CYS A 6 1.30 -5.32 14.11
CA CYS A 6 0.48 -5.98 13.10
C CYS A 6 -0.43 -4.94 12.46
N ILE A 7 -0.37 -4.82 11.14
CA ILE A 7 -1.18 -3.91 10.35
C ILE A 7 -2.11 -4.70 9.44
N ASP A 8 -3.35 -4.22 9.29
CA ASP A 8 -4.30 -4.75 8.31
C ASP A 8 -4.10 -4.01 6.98
N THR A 9 -3.34 -4.63 6.07
CA THR A 9 -3.04 -4.06 4.75
C THR A 9 -4.28 -3.94 3.85
N MET A 10 -5.43 -4.48 4.26
CA MET A 10 -6.67 -4.34 3.48
C MET A 10 -7.33 -2.96 3.67
N PHE A 11 -7.01 -2.26 4.77
CA PHE A 11 -7.66 -1.01 5.16
C PHE A 11 -6.69 0.07 5.68
N ASN A 12 -5.43 -0.26 5.95
CA ASN A 12 -4.44 0.73 6.39
C ASN A 12 -3.98 1.60 5.22
N LEU A 13 -4.12 2.93 5.37
CA LEU A 13 -3.76 3.92 4.35
C LEU A 13 -2.27 3.99 4.04
N GLU A 14 -1.42 3.81 5.04
CA GLU A 14 0.03 3.98 4.97
C GLU A 14 0.75 2.68 4.55
N SER A 15 0.01 1.58 4.49
CA SER A 15 0.52 0.25 4.12
C SER A 15 -0.56 -0.53 3.39
N CYS A 16 -1.20 0.13 2.42
CA CYS A 16 -2.35 -0.40 1.70
C CYS A 16 -1.90 -1.43 0.66
N GLY A 17 -2.51 -2.60 0.71
CA GLY A 17 -2.14 -3.73 -0.11
C GLY A 17 -0.77 -4.30 0.25
N GLY A 18 -0.37 -5.32 -0.50
CA GLY A 18 0.92 -5.94 -0.31
C GLY A 18 1.07 -6.79 0.95
N CYS A 19 2.23 -7.43 1.05
CA CYS A 19 2.59 -8.28 2.18
C CYS A 19 3.63 -7.56 3.06
N VAL A 20 3.40 -7.53 4.38
CA VAL A 20 4.28 -6.84 5.36
C VAL A 20 5.66 -7.51 5.45
N VAL A 21 5.78 -8.75 4.96
CA VAL A 21 7.02 -9.52 4.96
C VAL A 21 7.32 -9.94 3.53
N GLN A 22 8.41 -9.41 2.94
CA GLN A 22 8.93 -9.93 1.68
C GLN A 22 9.53 -11.32 1.91
N TYR A 23 8.72 -12.37 1.83
CA TYR A 23 9.22 -13.75 1.78
C TYR A 23 9.67 -14.04 0.34
N THR A 24 10.91 -13.69 0.00
CA THR A 24 11.52 -13.87 -1.33
C THR A 24 12.13 -15.27 -1.53
N LEU A 25 11.51 -16.33 -1.02
CA LEU A 25 12.00 -17.69 -1.24
C LEU A 25 11.65 -18.18 -2.65
N GLY A 26 12.54 -17.94 -3.61
CA GLY A 26 12.54 -18.63 -4.91
C GLY A 26 11.65 -18.04 -5.99
N LEU A 27 11.16 -16.81 -5.84
CA LEU A 27 10.32 -16.14 -6.83
C LEU A 27 11.15 -15.33 -7.83
N THR A 28 10.74 -15.36 -9.09
CA THR A 28 11.34 -14.60 -10.19
C THR A 28 11.01 -13.10 -10.08
N PRO A 29 11.79 -12.19 -10.69
CA PRO A 29 11.50 -10.75 -10.66
C PRO A 29 10.09 -10.36 -11.11
N TYR A 30 9.47 -11.16 -11.99
CA TYR A 30 8.09 -10.95 -12.44
C TYR A 30 7.06 -11.32 -11.36
N GLU A 31 7.34 -12.37 -10.58
CA GLU A 31 6.50 -12.79 -9.45
C GLU A 31 6.66 -11.85 -8.23
N ILE A 32 7.72 -11.04 -8.19
CA ILE A 32 7.93 -10.00 -7.17
C ILE A 32 7.05 -8.76 -7.43
N ASP A 33 6.68 -8.47 -8.67
CA ASP A 33 5.81 -7.32 -9.00
C ASP A 33 4.38 -7.53 -8.46
N GLU A 34 3.91 -8.79 -8.44
CA GLU A 34 2.66 -9.20 -7.77
C GLU A 34 2.79 -9.26 -6.24
N LEU A 35 4.02 -9.31 -5.70
CA LEU A 35 4.33 -9.12 -4.28
C LEU A 35 4.49 -7.63 -3.94
N ALA A 36 3.63 -6.79 -4.52
CA ALA A 36 3.62 -5.34 -4.32
C ALA A 36 3.86 -5.03 -2.84
N VAL A 37 4.88 -4.22 -2.55
CA VAL A 37 5.09 -3.71 -1.19
C VAL A 37 3.90 -2.80 -0.90
N GLY A 38 3.28 -2.91 0.28
CA GLY A 38 2.17 -2.03 0.64
C GLY A 38 2.52 -0.57 0.38
N ILE A 39 1.57 0.20 -0.14
CA ILE A 39 1.77 1.59 -0.55
C ILE A 39 1.11 2.53 0.44
N ASP A 40 1.74 3.68 0.67
CA ASP A 40 1.11 4.81 1.34
C ASP A 40 0.25 5.59 0.34
N CYS A 41 -1.07 5.38 0.40
CA CYS A 41 -2.03 6.06 -0.47
C CYS A 41 -2.01 7.59 -0.29
N THR A 42 -1.56 8.09 0.86
CA THR A 42 -1.53 9.52 1.17
C THR A 42 -0.33 10.24 0.54
N ALA A 43 0.73 9.49 0.24
CA ALA A 43 1.93 10.00 -0.44
C ALA A 43 1.73 10.20 -1.94
N ASN A 44 0.62 9.72 -2.53
CA ASN A 44 0.34 9.89 -3.95
C ASN A 44 0.26 11.40 -4.32
N PRO A 45 1.04 11.87 -5.30
CA PRO A 45 1.01 13.28 -5.68
C PRO A 45 -0.38 13.74 -6.11
N GLY A 46 -0.84 14.85 -5.54
CA GLY A 46 -2.09 15.48 -5.93
C GLY A 46 -3.35 14.90 -5.32
N VAL A 47 -3.29 13.82 -4.53
CA VAL A 47 -4.49 13.32 -3.86
C VAL A 47 -4.87 14.22 -2.69
N SER A 48 -6.16 14.34 -2.43
CA SER A 48 -6.71 15.10 -1.29
C SER A 48 -7.66 14.28 -0.43
N ASP A 49 -8.26 13.24 -1.00
CA ASP A 49 -9.10 12.28 -0.29
C ASP A 49 -8.88 10.90 -0.90
N VAL A 50 -8.47 9.95 -0.07
CA VAL A 50 -8.09 8.59 -0.44
C VAL A 50 -8.57 7.61 0.61
N GLU A 51 -8.81 6.38 0.17
CA GLU A 51 -9.22 5.27 1.01
C GLU A 51 -8.38 4.05 0.63
N CYS A 52 -7.89 3.30 1.61
CA CYS A 52 -7.45 1.93 1.37
C CYS A 52 -8.66 1.01 1.49
N ARG A 53 -9.04 0.34 0.39
CA ARG A 53 -10.13 -0.62 0.41
C ARG A 53 -9.76 -1.89 -0.32
N MET A 54 -9.81 -3.00 0.41
CA MET A 54 -9.46 -4.33 -0.10
C MET A 54 -8.03 -4.35 -0.69
N GLY A 55 -7.09 -3.69 -0.03
CA GLY A 55 -5.69 -3.63 -0.45
C GLY A 55 -5.44 -2.79 -1.71
N ARG A 56 -6.36 -1.86 -2.03
CA ARG A 56 -6.23 -0.94 -3.16
C ARG A 56 -6.45 0.49 -2.71
N CYS A 57 -5.62 1.41 -3.20
CA CYS A 57 -5.84 2.84 -3.02
C CYS A 57 -6.96 3.32 -3.94
N ILE A 58 -8.04 3.82 -3.35
CA ILE A 58 -9.14 4.46 -4.03
C ILE A 58 -9.00 5.96 -3.82
N VAL A 59 -8.84 6.71 -4.90
CA VAL A 59 -8.79 8.18 -4.86
C VAL A 59 -10.22 8.70 -5.02
N HIS A 60 -10.75 9.33 -3.98
CA HIS A 60 -12.07 9.98 -4.02
C HIS A 60 -11.98 11.40 -4.56
N LYS A 61 -10.85 12.09 -4.30
CA LYS A 61 -10.67 13.48 -4.73
C LYS A 61 -9.21 13.86 -4.91
N CYS A 62 -8.93 14.61 -5.97
CA CYS A 62 -7.64 15.28 -6.18
C CYS A 62 -7.64 16.73 -5.67
N LYS A 63 -6.47 17.23 -5.30
CA LYS A 63 -6.18 18.64 -5.05
C LYS A 63 -6.49 19.43 -6.32
N LYS A 64 -6.90 20.69 -6.14
CA LYS A 64 -7.22 21.59 -7.27
C LYS A 64 -5.99 21.72 -8.19
N GLY A 65 -6.18 21.43 -9.48
CA GLY A 65 -5.13 21.57 -10.50
C GLY A 65 -4.29 20.31 -10.76
N TYR A 66 -4.68 19.17 -10.18
CA TYR A 66 -4.18 17.84 -10.53
C TYR A 66 -5.20 17.08 -11.38
#